data_AF-A0A520X902-F1
#
_entry.id   AF-A0A520X902-F1
#
_cell.length_a   1.000
_cell.length_b   1.000
_cell.length_c   1.000
_cell.angle_alpha   90.00
_cell.angle_beta   90.00
_cell.angle_gamma   90.00
#
_symmetry.space_group_name_H-M   'P 1'
#
loop_
_entity.id
_entity.type
_entity.pdbx_description
1 polymer ?
#
loop_
_entity_poly.entity_id
_entity_poly.type
_entity_poly.pdbx_seq_one_letter_code
_entity_poly.pdbx_strand_id
1 'polypeptide(L)' 'MSDARQAIAVAREAGAEERAAFHLKAAEDYLESAQQALNERAYSEARRDAKQAKMKALDALKASESSEKDE' A
#
# COMPACT_ATOMS: atom_id res chain seq x y z
N MET A 1 -7.66 2.76 -8.10
CA MET A 1 -6.74 1.60 -8.00
C MET A 1 -5.36 1.88 -8.57
N SER A 2 -5.22 2.56 -9.71
CA SER A 2 -3.90 2.91 -10.26
C SER A 2 -2.99 3.58 -9.23
N ASP A 3 -3.53 4.53 -8.47
CA ASP A 3 -2.82 5.24 -7.39
C ASP A 3 -2.28 4.33 -6.28
N ALA A 4 -3.02 3.27 -5.91
CA ALA A 4 -2.63 2.39 -4.81
C ALA A 4 -1.50 1.46 -5.24
N ARG A 5 -1.60 0.90 -6.46
CA ARG A 5 -0.51 0.11 -7.07
C ARG A 5 0.77 0.92 -7.21
N GLN A 6 0.66 2.14 -7.70
CA GLN A 6 1.81 3.02 -7.85
C GLN A 6 2.44 3.36 -6.49
N ALA A 7 1.64 3.66 -5.47
CA ALA A 7 2.17 3.94 -4.13
C ALA A 7 2.92 2.74 -3.53
N ILE A 8 2.40 1.52 -3.71
CA ILE A 8 3.07 0.29 -3.25
C ILE A 8 4.40 0.08 -3.97
N ALA A 9 4.45 0.30 -5.29
CA ALA A 9 5.68 0.20 -6.05
C ALA A 9 6.74 1.20 -5.57
N VAL A 10 6.36 2.46 -5.36
CA VAL A 10 7.28 3.50 -4.84
C VAL A 10 7.78 3.15 -3.44
N ALA A 11 6.91 2.64 -2.56
CA ALA A 11 7.32 2.19 -1.23
C ALA A 11 8.34 1.04 -1.31
N ARG A 12 8.13 0.05 -2.19
CA ARG A 12 9.08 -1.05 -2.43
C ARG A 12 10.43 -0.54 -2.93
N GLU A 13 10.42 0.36 -3.91
CA GLU A 13 11.63 1.00 -4.46
C GLU A 13 12.42 1.78 -3.40
N ALA A 14 11.72 2.40 -2.45
CA ALA A 14 12.32 3.09 -1.30
C ALA A 14 12.77 2.17 -0.17
N GLY A 15 12.79 0.84 -0.37
CA GLY A 15 13.24 -0.13 0.62
C GLY A 15 12.22 -0.44 1.73
N ALA A 16 10.94 -0.13 1.53
CA ALA A 16 9.91 -0.45 2.51
C ALA A 16 9.74 -1.96 2.75
N GLU A 17 10.18 -2.82 1.83
CA GLU A 17 10.20 -4.27 2.05
C GLU A 17 11.05 -4.68 3.26
N GLU A 18 12.15 -3.98 3.50
CA GLU A 18 13.06 -4.27 4.62
C GLU A 18 12.75 -3.42 5.83
N ARG A 19 12.52 -2.12 5.61
CA ARG A 19 12.40 -1.13 6.70
C ARG A 19 10.97 -0.95 7.22
N ALA A 20 9.96 -1.27 6.39
CA ALA A 20 8.54 -1.04 6.70
C ALA A 20 7.64 -2.19 6.23
N ALA A 21 8.13 -3.43 6.30
CA ALA A 21 7.49 -4.64 5.77
C ALA A 21 6.04 -4.79 6.24
N PHE A 22 5.76 -4.44 7.50
CA PHE A 22 4.43 -4.51 8.08
C PHE A 22 3.43 -3.59 7.37
N HIS A 23 3.81 -2.34 7.12
CA HIS A 23 2.95 -1.36 6.44
C HIS A 23 2.78 -1.72 4.96
N LEU A 24 3.85 -2.19 4.32
CA LEU A 24 3.82 -2.59 2.93
C LEU A 24 2.92 -3.82 2.73
N LYS A 25 3.05 -4.84 3.58
CA LYS A 25 2.20 -6.04 3.52
C LYS A 25 0.73 -5.70 3.72
N ALA A 26 0.41 -4.83 4.68
CA ALA A 26 -0.95 -4.35 4.86
C ALA A 26 -1.49 -3.62 3.61
N ALA A 27 -0.66 -2.84 2.92
CA ALA A 27 -1.06 -2.17 1.69
C ALA A 27 -1.41 -3.15 0.56
N GLU A 28 -0.63 -4.22 0.45
CA GLU A 28 -0.84 -5.30 -0.53
C GLU A 28 -2.11 -6.09 -0.24
N ASP A 29 -2.35 -6.44 1.02
CA ASP A 29 -3.55 -7.18 1.42
C ASP A 29 -4.82 -6.36 1.14
N TYR A 30 -4.82 -5.05 1.42
CA TYR A 30 -5.93 -4.18 1.05
C TYR A 30 -6.11 -4.04 -0.47
N LEU A 31 -5.02 -4.06 -1.25
CA LEU A 31 -5.12 -4.00 -2.70
C LEU A 31 -5.73 -5.29 -3.26
N GLU A 32 -5.37 -6.44 -2.69
CA GLU A 32 -5.93 -7.75 -3.03
C GLU A 32 -7.43 -7.79 -2.70
N SER A 33 -7.82 -7.40 -1.48
CA SER A 33 -9.24 -7.29 -1.09
C SER A 33 -10.01 -6.35 -2.01
N ALA A 34 -9.42 -5.20 -2.37
CA ALA A 34 -10.04 -4.27 -3.31
C ALA A 34 -10.27 -4.92 -4.69
N GLN A 35 -9.33 -5.75 -5.16
CA GLN A 35 -9.44 -6.45 -6.43
C GLN A 35 -10.49 -7.55 -6.39
N GLN A 36 -10.60 -8.27 -5.27
CA GLN A 36 -11.67 -9.25 -5.04
C GLN A 36 -13.04 -8.56 -5.02
N ALA A 37 -13.19 -7.48 -4.26
CA ALA A 37 -14.42 -6.69 -4.21
C ALA A 37 -14.82 -6.13 -5.59
N LEU A 38 -13.87 -5.74 -6.45
CA LEU A 38 -14.18 -5.37 -7.84
C LEU A 38 -14.75 -6.53 -8.66
N ASN A 39 -14.17 -7.72 -8.50
CA ASN A 39 -14.63 -8.92 -9.20
C ASN A 39 -16.05 -9.30 -8.77
N GLU A 40 -16.37 -9.08 -7.50
CA GLU A 40 -17.70 -9.27 -6.91
C GLU A 40 -18.69 -8.13 -7.19
N ARG A 41 -18.25 -7.09 -7.92
CA ARG A 41 -19.03 -5.86 -8.19
C ARG A 41 -19.39 -5.06 -6.93
N ALA A 42 -18.70 -5.31 -5.82
CA ALA A 42 -18.76 -4.55 -4.57
C ALA A 42 -17.92 -3.26 -4.68
N TYR A 43 -18.31 -2.34 -5.58
CA TYR A 43 -17.50 -1.17 -5.92
C TYR A 43 -17.22 -0.22 -4.74
N SER A 44 -18.16 -0.08 -3.81
CA SER A 44 -18.00 0.76 -2.62
C SER A 44 -16.90 0.23 -1.70
N GLU A 45 -16.87 -1.10 -1.52
CA GLU A 45 -15.86 -1.79 -0.73
C GLU A 45 -14.51 -1.74 -1.43
N ALA A 46 -14.48 -2.05 -2.73
CA ALA A 46 -13.27 -1.94 -3.54
C ALA A 46 -12.64 -0.53 -3.47
N ARG A 47 -13.45 0.53 -3.48
CA ARG A 47 -12.96 1.90 -3.37
C ARG A 47 -12.41 2.20 -1.97
N ARG A 48 -13.06 1.69 -0.92
CA ARG A 48 -12.60 1.84 0.47
C ARG A 48 -11.27 1.14 0.66
N ASP A 49 -11.16 -0.11 0.21
CA ASP A 49 -9.96 -0.93 0.35
C ASP A 49 -8.82 -0.36 -0.48
N ALA A 50 -9.06 0.08 -1.71
CA ALA A 50 -8.04 0.76 -2.51
C ALA A 50 -7.53 2.06 -1.84
N LYS A 51 -8.38 2.77 -1.09
CA LYS A 51 -7.96 3.94 -0.32
C LYS A 51 -7.09 3.54 0.88
N GLN A 52 -7.46 2.46 1.59
CA GLN A 52 -6.64 1.92 2.68
C GLN A 52 -5.29 1.43 2.19
N ALA A 53 -5.25 0.71 1.06
CA ALA A 53 -4.03 0.28 0.40
C ALA A 53 -3.10 1.46 0.11
N LYS A 54 -3.61 2.53 -0.48
CA LYS A 54 -2.84 3.76 -0.74
C LYS A 54 -2.30 4.38 0.55
N MET A 55 -3.11 4.49 1.60
CA MET A 55 -2.66 5.05 2.88
C MET A 55 -1.54 4.23 3.50
N LYS A 56 -1.69 2.90 3.55
CA LYS A 56 -0.66 2.01 4.09
C LYS A 56 0.63 2.01 3.28
N ALA A 57 0.53 2.12 1.95
CA ALA A 57 1.70 2.27 1.09
C ALA A 57 2.46 3.58 1.36
N LEU A 58 1.75 4.69 1.58
CA LEU A 58 2.37 5.96 1.96
C LEU A 58 2.97 5.91 3.37
N ASP A 59 2.34 5.23 4.32
CA ASP A 59 2.93 4.98 5.65
C ASP A 59 4.22 4.18 5.53
N ALA A 60 4.24 3.15 4.66
CA ALA A 60 5.40 2.31 4.41
C ALA A 60 6.56 3.10 3.78
N LEU A 61 6.26 3.92 2.77
CA LEU A 61 7.22 4.84 2.15
C LEU A 61 7.79 5.82 3.16
N LYS A 62 6.94 6.47 3.95
CA LYS A 62 7.41 7.42 4.96
C LYS A 62 8.28 6.75 6.01
N ALA A 63 7.91 5.54 6.44
CA ALA A 63 8.70 4.76 7.38
C ALA A 63 10.07 4.41 6.78
N SER A 64 10.12 3.96 5.51
CA SER A 64 11.37 3.60 4.84
C SER A 64 12.30 4.80 4.61
N GLU A 65 11.75 5.95 4.23
CA GLU A 65 12.48 7.22 4.09
C GLU A 65 12.95 7.77 5.44
N SER A 66 12.19 7.56 6.52
CA SER A 66 12.57 8.06 7.85
C SER A 66 13.73 7.26 8.43
N SER A 67 13.72 5.94 8.24
CA SER A 67 14.85 5.07 8.56
C SER A 67 16.09 5.31 7.71
N GLU A 68 15.97 6.04 6.60
CA GLU A 68 17.09 6.44 5.73
C GLU A 68 17.77 7.75 6.20
N LYS A 69 17.11 8.53 7.06
CA LYS A 69 17.61 9.81 7.57
C LYS A 69 18.38 9.72 8.89
N ASP A 70 18.49 8.53 9.48
CA ASP A 70 19.18 8.30 10.75
C ASP A 70 20.61 7.73 10.59
N GLU A 71 21.18 7.70 9.37
CA GLU A 71 22.60 7.41 9.09
C GLU A 71 23.40 8.68 8.71
#